data_AF-E3SFZ3-F1
#
_entry.id   AF-E3SFZ3-F1
#
_cell.length_a   1.000
_cell.length_b   1.000
_cell.length_c   1.000
_cell.angle_alpha   90.00
_cell.angle_beta   90.00
_cell.angle_gamma   90.00
#
_symmetry.space_group_name_H-M   'P 1'
#
loop_
_entity.id
_entity.type
_entity.pdbx_description
1 polymer ?
#
loop_
_entity_poly.entity_id
_entity_poly.type
_entity_poly.pdbx_seq_one_letter_code
_entity_poly.pdbx_strand_id
1 'polypeptide(L)'
;NRFLYVNKKKYSLVNLEDLEIFENDTLITPKLLMEHNKIKKNNDLIKILAKGNLTKRLIVQAVKFSKKAEEAIIKSGGKIQFI
;
A
#
# COMPACT_ATOMS: atom_id res chain seq x y z
N ASN A 1 11.50 29.40 -15.83
CA ASN A 1 10.49 28.40 -16.24
C ASN A 1 10.22 27.37 -15.16
N ARG A 2 9.04 27.41 -14.53
CA ARG A 2 8.57 26.37 -13.60
C ARG A 2 7.67 25.42 -14.38
N PHE A 3 8.20 24.27 -14.79
CA PHE A 3 7.41 23.24 -15.46
C PHE A 3 6.48 22.58 -14.42
N LEU A 4 5.21 22.97 -14.39
CA LEU A 4 4.19 22.29 -13.60
C LEU A 4 3.82 20.99 -14.33
N TYR A 5 4.16 19.84 -13.75
CA TYR A 5 3.72 18.53 -14.25
C TYR A 5 2.21 18.40 -14.05
N VAL A 6 1.43 18.79 -15.07
CA VAL A 6 -0.03 18.95 -14.99
C VAL A 6 -0.78 17.61 -14.85
N ASN A 7 -0.15 16.48 -15.22
CA ASN A 7 -0.81 15.16 -15.30
C ASN A 7 -0.18 14.05 -14.43
N LYS A 8 0.42 14.38 -13.27
CA LYS A 8 0.96 13.33 -12.39
C LYS A 8 -0.18 12.69 -11.57
N LYS A 9 -0.49 11.41 -11.83
CA LYS A 9 -1.36 10.62 -10.95
C LYS A 9 -0.85 10.70 -9.51
N LYS A 10 -1.71 11.18 -8.60
CA LYS A 10 -1.37 11.34 -7.18
C LYS A 10 -1.65 10.02 -6.45
N TYR A 11 -0.61 9.25 -6.24
CA TYR A 11 -0.72 8.02 -5.45
C TYR A 11 -0.67 8.33 -3.95
N SER A 12 -1.52 7.65 -3.17
CA SER A 12 -1.32 7.50 -1.73
C SER A 12 -0.18 6.51 -1.51
N LEU A 13 0.90 6.96 -0.86
CA LEU A 13 2.04 6.10 -0.54
C LEU A 13 1.78 5.44 0.81
N VAL A 14 1.88 4.11 0.86
CA VAL A 14 1.76 3.32 2.10
C VAL A 14 2.99 2.44 2.23
N ASN A 15 3.60 2.42 3.41
CA ASN A 15 4.80 1.63 3.68
C ASN A 15 4.45 0.28 4.32
N LEU A 16 5.37 -0.67 4.32
CA LEU A 16 5.17 -1.98 4.97
C LEU A 16 4.96 -1.84 6.49
N GLU A 17 5.73 -0.98 7.15
CA GLU A 17 5.56 -0.68 8.58
C GLU A 17 4.17 -0.15 8.93
N ASP A 18 3.51 0.55 8.00
CA ASP A 18 2.15 1.05 8.21
C ASP A 18 1.11 -0.06 8.22
N LEU A 19 1.42 -1.22 7.64
CA LEU A 19 0.54 -2.37 7.55
C LEU A 19 0.66 -3.31 8.76
N GLU A 20 1.72 -3.18 9.57
CA GLU A 20 1.94 -4.02 10.76
C GLU A 20 0.89 -3.83 11.86
N ILE A 21 0.09 -2.76 11.77
CA ILE A 21 -1.03 -2.54 12.69
C ILE A 21 -2.19 -3.51 12.48
N PHE A 22 -2.22 -4.20 11.33
CA PHE A 22 -3.30 -5.12 10.98
C PHE A 22 -2.98 -6.55 11.46
N GLU A 23 -4.04 -7.34 11.63
CA GLU A 23 -3.91 -8.73 12.01
C GLU A 23 -3.57 -9.62 10.82
N ASN A 24 -3.04 -10.81 11.08
CA ASN A 24 -2.80 -11.80 10.04
C ASN A 24 -4.09 -12.12 9.28
N ASP A 25 -3.94 -12.41 8.00
CA ASP A 25 -4.97 -12.71 7.02
C ASP A 25 -5.97 -11.58 6.74
N THR A 26 -5.71 -10.37 7.26
CA THR A 26 -6.55 -9.20 6.96
C THR A 26 -6.46 -8.82 5.48
N LEU A 27 -7.63 -8.55 4.89
CA LEU A 27 -7.75 -7.96 3.57
C LEU A 27 -7.56 -6.45 3.63
N ILE A 28 -6.39 -5.98 3.18
CA ILE A 28 -6.05 -4.57 3.12
C ILE A 28 -6.65 -3.96 1.86
N THR A 29 -7.70 -3.15 2.05
CA THR A 29 -8.40 -2.41 0.99
C THR A 29 -8.18 -0.90 1.13
N PRO A 30 -8.45 -0.10 0.08
CA PRO A 30 -8.41 1.36 0.20
C PRO A 30 -9.32 1.90 1.31
N LYS A 31 -10.52 1.33 1.45
CA LYS A 31 -11.47 1.72 2.50
C LYS A 31 -10.90 1.49 3.90
N LEU A 32 -10.33 0.30 4.15
CA LEU A 32 -9.71 -0.03 5.44
C LEU A 32 -8.55 0.92 5.76
N LEU A 33 -7.71 1.23 4.76
CA LEU A 33 -6.60 2.17 4.93
C LEU A 33 -7.09 3.60 5.22
N MET A 34 -8.25 4.02 4.68
CA MET A 34 -8.86 5.31 5.03
C MET A 34 -9.40 5.32 6.46
N GLU A 35 -10.06 4.25 6.90
CA GLU A 35 -10.60 4.10 8.26
C GLU A 35 -9.50 4.18 9.32
N HIS A 36 -8.32 3.64 9.01
CA HIS A 36 -7.13 3.71 9.86
C HIS A 36 -6.25 4.95 9.61
N ASN A 37 -6.74 5.95 8.87
CA ASN A 37 -6.04 7.20 8.55
C ASN A 37 -4.66 7.01 7.88
N LYS A 38 -4.45 5.89 7.18
CA LYS A 38 -3.21 5.60 6.42
C LYS A 38 -3.19 6.29 5.06
N ILE A 39 -4.36 6.57 4.49
CA ILE A 39 -4.51 7.32 3.24
C ILE A 39 -5.60 8.38 3.38
N LYS A 40 -5.57 9.41 2.51
CA LYS A 40 -6.59 10.46 2.50
C LYS A 40 -7.91 9.96 1.91
N LYS A 41 -9.02 10.49 2.41
CA LYS A 41 -10.36 10.28 1.82
C LYS A 41 -10.34 10.66 0.33
N ASN A 42 -10.96 9.82 -0.50
CA ASN A 42 -11.05 9.95 -1.97
C ASN A 42 -9.74 9.73 -2.75
N ASN A 43 -8.77 8.98 -2.21
CA ASN A 43 -7.59 8.58 -2.97
C ASN A 43 -7.38 7.06 -2.95
N ASP A 44 -7.97 6.38 -3.92
CA ASP A 44 -7.89 4.93 -4.09
C ASP A 44 -6.65 4.49 -4.88
N LEU A 45 -5.87 5.44 -5.41
CA LEU A 45 -4.63 5.14 -6.12
C LEU A 45 -3.52 4.86 -5.11
N ILE A 46 -3.45 3.62 -4.62
CA ILE A 46 -2.48 3.23 -3.61
C ILE A 46 -1.21 2.68 -4.23
N LYS A 47 -0.06 3.19 -3.77
CA LYS A 47 1.25 2.65 -4.09
C LYS A 47 1.94 2.14 -2.83
N ILE A 48 2.21 0.84 -2.77
CA ILE A 48 2.92 0.22 -1.65
C ILE A 48 4.43 0.30 -1.85
N LEU A 49 5.15 0.70 -0.80
CA LEU A 49 6.61 0.86 -0.76
C LEU A 49 7.24 -0.01 0.32
N ALA A 50 8.44 -0.52 0.04
CA ALA A 50 9.18 -1.46 0.90
C ALA A 50 9.95 -0.77 2.05
N LYS A 51 9.32 0.18 2.74
CA LYS A 51 9.92 0.83 3.92
C LYS A 51 9.42 0.17 5.19
N GLY A 52 10.36 -0.14 6.09
CA GLY A 52 10.08 -0.90 7.31
C GLY A 52 10.00 -2.40 7.08
N ASN A 53 9.59 -3.13 8.11
CA ASN A 53 9.46 -4.58 8.09
C ASN A 53 7.99 -5.01 8.04
N LEU A 54 7.70 -6.11 7.34
CA LEU A 54 6.39 -6.77 7.37
C LEU A 54 6.56 -8.19 7.91
N THR A 55 5.99 -8.45 9.07
CA THR A 55 5.88 -9.77 9.72
C THR A 55 4.50 -10.38 9.55
N LYS A 56 3.47 -9.55 9.31
CA LYS A 56 2.09 -10.02 9.16
C LYS A 56 1.85 -10.63 7.78
N ARG A 57 1.12 -11.74 7.77
CA ARG A 57 0.61 -12.35 6.54
C ARG A 57 -0.64 -11.57 6.12
N LEU A 58 -0.54 -10.70 5.12
CA LEU A 58 -1.66 -9.85 4.69
C LEU A 58 -2.08 -10.12 3.24
N ILE A 59 -3.34 -9.82 2.90
CA ILE A 59 -3.81 -9.79 1.52
C ILE A 59 -3.93 -8.31 1.12
N VAL A 60 -3.01 -7.81 0.28
CA VAL A 60 -2.90 -6.36 0.00
C VAL A 60 -3.46 -6.01 -1.38
N GLN A 61 -4.48 -5.15 -1.41
CA GLN A 61 -5.04 -4.57 -2.63
C GLN A 61 -4.48 -3.17 -2.89
N ALA A 62 -3.81 -2.99 -4.03
CA ALA A 62 -3.32 -1.67 -4.45
C ALA A 62 -3.11 -1.59 -5.97
N VAL A 63 -3.10 -0.37 -6.52
CA VAL A 63 -2.88 -0.16 -7.96
C VAL A 63 -1.41 -0.33 -8.36
N LYS A 64 -0.49 -0.23 -7.39
CA LYS A 64 0.95 -0.35 -7.63
C LYS A 64 1.71 -0.83 -6.41
N PHE A 65 2.73 -1.64 -6.65
CA PHE A 65 3.70 -2.04 -5.65
C PHE A 65 5.11 -1.75 -6.18
N SER A 66 6.06 -1.48 -5.30
CA SER A 66 7.47 -1.58 -5.65
C SER A 66 7.90 -3.05 -5.64
N LYS A 67 8.85 -3.46 -6.49
CA LYS A 67 9.36 -4.84 -6.53
C LYS A 67 9.72 -5.41 -5.15
N LYS A 68 10.50 -4.66 -4.36
CA LYS A 68 10.87 -5.03 -2.99
C LYS A 68 9.67 -5.19 -2.03
N ALA A 69 8.58 -4.46 -2.27
CA ALA A 69 7.38 -4.56 -1.44
C ALA A 69 6.59 -5.82 -1.79
N GLU A 70 6.49 -6.13 -3.09
CA GLU A 70 5.89 -7.38 -3.55
C GLU A 70 6.63 -8.58 -2.95
N GLU A 71 7.96 -8.59 -3.05
CA GLU A 71 8.82 -9.62 -2.48
C GLU A 71 8.62 -9.77 -0.97
N ALA A 72 8.57 -8.67 -0.22
CA ALA A 72 8.38 -8.70 1.23
C ALA A 72 6.98 -9.23 1.64
N ILE A 73 5.93 -8.85 0.91
CA ILE A 73 4.57 -9.36 1.14
C ILE A 73 4.51 -10.87 0.85
N ILE A 74 5.11 -11.33 -0.25
CA ILE A 74 5.14 -12.77 -0.58
C ILE A 74 5.99 -13.54 0.45
N LYS A 75 7.13 -12.98 0.88
CA LYS A 75 8.03 -13.62 1.86
C LYS A 75 7.41 -13.78 3.25
N SER A 76 6.52 -12.86 3.65
CA SER A 76 5.71 -12.99 4.88
C SER A 76 4.52 -13.96 4.72
N GLY A 77 4.39 -14.62 3.56
CA GLY A 77 3.30 -15.55 3.24
C GLY A 77 2.02 -14.85 2.81
N GLY A 78 2.06 -13.54 2.59
CA GLY A 78 0.93 -12.72 2.15
C GLY A 78 0.60 -12.88 0.67
N LYS A 79 -0.44 -12.17 0.23
CA LYS A 79 -0.93 -12.16 -1.15
C LYS A 79 -1.09 -10.73 -1.65
N ILE A 80 -0.92 -10.56 -2.95
CA ILE A 80 -1.02 -9.26 -3.63
C ILE A 80 -2.17 -9.33 -4.62
N GLN A 81 -2.98 -8.28 -4.66
CA GLN A 81 -4.07 -8.11 -5.60
C GLN A 81 -3.98 -6.72 -6.22
N PHE A 82 -3.99 -6.67 -7.56
CA PHE A 82 -4.01 -5.42 -8.30
C PHE A 82 -5.46 -4.98 -8.51
N ILE A 83 -5.72 -3.69 -8.31
CA ILE A 83 -7.01 -3.03 -8.54
C ILE A 83 -6.84 -1.79 -9.40
#